data_AF-A0A960R4A8-F1
#
_entry.id   AF-A0A960R4A8-F1
#
_cell.length_a   1.000
_cell.length_b   1.000
_cell.length_c   1.000
_cell.angle_alpha   90.00
_cell.angle_beta   90.00
_cell.angle_gamma   90.00
#
_symmetry.space_group_name_H-M   'P 1'
#
loop_
_entity.id
_entity.type
_entity.pdbx_description
1 polymer ?
#
loop_
_entity_poly.entity_id
_entity_poly.type
_entity_poly.pdbx_seq_one_letter_code
_entity_poly.pdbx_strand_id
1 'polypeptide(L)'
;GLNGDISINSGGEVAFVAGTGRLDEDGDIRSNEDFRIYAMLGHGGWNADPSNNDSTTPNFFVRTAPTIAGTEGAGEGNWGHFGDITVIADGGVNILAGDSSRTDPMLRSFGAGAGTYHWAQLGHCGYHTFGDHHGNITVRAGMASDGTVTNANADVYLAAGGTSNSEWADQRTFAHLGHGGLNASAGELGRDGEVLTVMAGRDVTAQAGVGVGNYVHIGNGGTILDRNTGNSASPVGVDIHTQDIVVMAGRDVNLLASDFDPNPAPGFGMPNRYVFASATDTNRSLDMAANLGGGADFTFQFNRIVDGTIRFIIRDDNGAIIGNLAQSGTDIVVSDPAGFSADMNGNGSIEASEVFNFGDVVATYNGSSSITFSRDVNPGADDGAANIEVLFETAQADRAYAMLGHGGYDAEHVNGTAADPFATANISVEVGRNILIQGGTDDDNFAQLGHGGRSTRGGNTGDIEIDAGGKLELIGGTTARAYASVGHGGYDADGDQAGNICIHVGENVLLDATQGNGQLTYTMIGNGGYSAQGNHNGYITVVSGLSGANGGISLLGGPSGGSDLQFAQIGHGGASSSSMSLSGDITLIDRGGGGLSLTGGSAANSYALVGHGDGIVNTSGSRVG
;
A
#
# COMPACT_ATOMS: atom_id res chain seq x y z
N GLY A 1 21.12 -12.77 -12.73
CA GLY A 1 19.91 -12.87 -11.91
C GLY A 1 19.91 -14.17 -11.16
N LEU A 2 18.94 -14.35 -10.27
CA LEU A 2 18.71 -15.62 -9.55
C LEU A 2 17.60 -16.39 -10.26
N ASN A 3 17.76 -17.68 -10.46
CA ASN A 3 16.88 -18.43 -11.33
C ASN A 3 16.89 -19.93 -11.02
N GLY A 4 15.78 -20.60 -11.37
CA GLY A 4 15.54 -22.03 -11.17
C GLY A 4 14.15 -22.31 -10.59
N ASP A 5 13.68 -23.54 -10.64
CA ASP A 5 12.35 -23.87 -10.11
C ASP A 5 12.42 -24.14 -8.60
N ILE A 6 11.40 -23.70 -7.86
CA ILE A 6 11.25 -23.91 -6.41
C ILE A 6 9.95 -24.66 -6.15
N SER A 7 10.03 -25.76 -5.39
CA SER A 7 8.85 -26.54 -5.02
C SER A 7 8.83 -26.85 -3.53
N ILE A 8 7.71 -26.54 -2.87
CA ILE A 8 7.41 -26.90 -1.48
C ILE A 8 6.14 -27.75 -1.47
N ASN A 9 6.21 -28.89 -0.77
CA ASN A 9 5.06 -29.71 -0.45
C ASN A 9 5.05 -29.99 1.05
N SER A 10 4.02 -29.50 1.75
CA SER A 10 3.86 -29.60 3.20
C SER A 10 2.55 -30.30 3.56
N GLY A 11 2.62 -31.29 4.45
CA GLY A 11 1.43 -31.90 5.06
C GLY A 11 0.80 -31.05 6.18
N GLY A 12 1.30 -29.83 6.39
CA GLY A 12 0.79 -28.86 7.35
C GLY A 12 0.77 -27.45 6.77
N GLU A 13 0.86 -26.44 7.63
CA GLU A 13 0.92 -25.03 7.22
C GLU A 13 2.29 -24.66 6.64
N VAL A 14 2.30 -23.62 5.79
CA VAL A 14 3.51 -22.96 5.31
C VAL A 14 3.39 -21.47 5.65
N ALA A 15 4.38 -20.91 6.34
CA ALA A 15 4.35 -19.51 6.75
C ALA A 15 5.68 -18.82 6.48
N PHE A 16 5.62 -17.68 5.80
CA PHE A 16 6.70 -16.75 5.59
C PHE A 16 6.39 -15.51 6.42
N VAL A 17 7.05 -15.37 7.58
CA VAL A 17 6.79 -14.30 8.54
C VAL A 17 8.04 -13.46 8.68
N ALA A 18 8.00 -12.22 8.17
CA ALA A 18 9.08 -11.28 8.37
C ALA A 18 9.14 -10.84 9.84
N GLY A 19 10.35 -10.62 10.35
CA GLY A 19 10.54 -10.03 11.67
C GLY A 19 10.28 -8.53 11.67
N THR A 20 10.48 -7.94 12.84
CA THR A 20 10.59 -6.50 13.09
C THR A 20 11.91 -6.24 13.80
N GLY A 21 12.41 -5.02 13.72
CA GLY A 21 13.60 -4.61 14.46
C GLY A 21 13.35 -4.61 15.97
N ARG A 22 14.45 -4.71 16.72
CA ARG A 22 14.49 -4.44 18.16
C ARG A 22 15.63 -3.47 18.39
N LEU A 23 15.28 -2.27 18.83
CA LEU A 23 16.26 -1.30 19.32
C LEU A 23 16.86 -1.83 20.62
N ASP A 24 18.17 -1.65 20.81
CA ASP A 24 18.82 -2.00 22.07
C ASP A 24 18.31 -1.07 23.19
N GLU A 25 18.06 -1.63 24.38
CA GLU A 25 17.61 -0.88 25.56
C GLU A 25 18.77 -0.08 26.18
N ASP A 26 20.02 -0.50 25.97
CA ASP A 26 21.22 0.04 26.63
C ASP A 26 22.30 0.63 25.68
N GLY A 27 22.13 0.59 24.34
CA GLY A 27 23.24 0.92 23.43
C GLY A 27 22.85 1.28 22.00
N ASP A 28 22.90 2.58 21.71
CA ASP A 28 22.81 3.21 20.39
C ASP A 28 21.41 3.54 19.85
N ILE A 29 20.60 4.24 20.64
CA ILE A 29 19.43 5.01 20.17
C ILE A 29 19.76 6.10 19.12
N ARG A 30 21.04 6.31 18.76
CA ARG A 30 21.48 7.26 17.72
C ARG A 30 21.64 6.57 16.36
N SER A 31 21.44 5.26 16.28
CA SER A 31 21.49 4.54 15.02
C SER A 31 20.17 4.74 14.27
N ASN A 32 20.25 5.47 13.16
CA ASN A 32 19.16 5.63 12.20
C ASN A 32 19.01 4.35 11.38
N GLU A 33 18.61 3.26 12.05
CA GLU A 33 18.50 1.95 11.47
C GLU A 33 17.10 1.76 10.85
N ASP A 34 17.06 1.66 9.53
CA ASP A 34 15.80 1.45 8.82
C ASP A 34 15.23 0.02 9.01
N PHE A 35 16.00 -0.90 9.59
CA PHE A 35 15.79 -2.35 9.69
C PHE A 35 15.24 -3.00 8.40
N ARG A 36 16.13 -3.58 7.60
CA ARG A 36 15.80 -4.28 6.34
C ARG A 36 15.51 -5.76 6.63
N ILE A 37 14.30 -6.07 7.08
CA ILE A 37 13.93 -7.40 7.55
C ILE A 37 12.85 -7.98 6.65
N TYR A 38 13.09 -9.15 6.08
CA TYR A 38 12.13 -9.76 5.17
C TYR A 38 12.11 -11.28 5.23
N ALA A 39 11.00 -11.85 4.77
CA ALA A 39 10.84 -13.28 4.54
C ALA A 39 10.39 -13.49 3.09
N MET A 40 11.20 -14.20 2.31
CA MET A 40 10.91 -14.41 0.90
C MET A 40 11.04 -15.87 0.49
N LEU A 41 10.11 -16.34 -0.33
CA LEU A 41 10.30 -17.51 -1.18
C LEU A 41 10.33 -17.07 -2.64
N GLY A 42 11.43 -17.37 -3.33
CA GLY A 42 11.58 -17.09 -4.74
C GLY A 42 12.95 -16.53 -5.08
N HIS A 43 13.00 -15.67 -6.09
CA HIS A 43 14.25 -15.13 -6.63
C HIS A 43 14.24 -13.60 -6.58
N GLY A 44 15.26 -13.01 -5.98
CA GLY A 44 15.40 -11.57 -5.80
C GLY A 44 15.81 -11.25 -4.36
N GLY A 45 15.21 -10.22 -3.76
CA GLY A 45 15.49 -9.79 -2.39
C GLY A 45 15.66 -8.28 -2.27
N TRP A 46 16.59 -7.86 -1.42
CA TRP A 46 16.96 -6.46 -1.27
C TRP A 46 18.14 -6.10 -2.18
N ASN A 47 17.96 -5.14 -3.08
CA ASN A 47 19.00 -4.69 -4.02
C ASN A 47 19.62 -5.84 -4.83
N ALA A 48 18.80 -6.81 -5.25
CA ALA A 48 19.27 -8.05 -5.85
C ALA A 48 19.45 -7.94 -7.37
N ASP A 49 20.11 -6.90 -7.85
CA ASP A 49 20.18 -6.62 -9.28
C ASP A 49 20.99 -7.68 -10.07
N PRO A 50 20.56 -8.05 -11.28
CA PRO A 50 21.19 -9.09 -12.09
C PRO A 50 22.54 -8.69 -12.72
N SER A 51 23.19 -7.58 -12.33
CA SER A 51 24.44 -7.07 -12.94
C SER A 51 25.73 -7.65 -12.32
N ASN A 52 26.84 -7.56 -13.04
CA ASN A 52 28.17 -8.07 -12.62
C ASN A 52 29.12 -6.98 -12.11
N ASN A 53 28.65 -5.75 -11.87
CA ASN A 53 29.47 -4.66 -11.36
C ASN A 53 28.83 -4.00 -10.13
N ASP A 54 29.55 -4.07 -9.01
CA ASP A 54 29.27 -3.45 -7.71
C ASP A 54 29.46 -1.91 -7.75
N SER A 55 28.90 -1.26 -8.78
CA SER A 55 28.97 0.19 -8.93
C SER A 55 27.85 0.81 -8.10
N THR A 56 28.21 1.26 -6.89
CA THR A 56 27.38 2.01 -5.94
C THR A 56 26.90 3.38 -6.45
N THR A 57 27.04 3.68 -7.74
CA THR A 57 26.43 4.86 -8.34
C THR A 57 25.02 4.51 -8.80
N PRO A 58 23.99 5.32 -8.48
CA PRO A 58 22.63 5.17 -8.97
C PRO A 58 22.56 5.61 -10.44
N ASN A 59 23.48 5.14 -11.27
CA ASN A 59 23.37 5.24 -12.72
C ASN A 59 22.42 4.14 -13.17
N PHE A 60 21.13 4.42 -12.97
CA PHE A 60 19.97 3.73 -13.50
C PHE A 60 20.28 3.13 -14.88
N PHE A 61 20.38 1.81 -14.96
CA PHE A 61 20.83 1.10 -16.16
C PHE A 61 19.83 1.27 -17.30
N VAL A 62 20.20 2.10 -18.27
CA VAL A 62 19.50 2.27 -19.55
C VAL A 62 19.79 1.06 -20.45
N ARG A 63 18.75 0.31 -20.85
CA ARG A 63 18.84 -0.69 -21.93
C ARG A 63 19.12 0.04 -23.25
N THR A 64 20.39 0.26 -23.59
CA THR A 64 20.83 1.12 -24.72
C THR A 64 20.91 0.40 -26.08
N ALA A 65 20.82 -0.94 -26.13
CA ALA A 65 20.78 -1.70 -27.38
C ALA A 65 20.29 -3.15 -27.17
N PRO A 66 19.68 -3.80 -28.19
CA PRO A 66 19.29 -5.21 -28.13
C PRO A 66 20.52 -6.10 -28.39
N THR A 67 21.40 -6.27 -27.41
CA THR A 67 22.47 -7.27 -27.50
C THR A 67 22.63 -8.05 -26.20
N ILE A 68 22.07 -9.26 -26.24
CA ILE A 68 22.45 -10.51 -25.57
C ILE A 68 22.94 -10.38 -24.12
N ALA A 69 22.00 -10.38 -23.19
CA ALA A 69 22.27 -10.79 -21.82
C ALA A 69 22.05 -12.31 -21.72
N GLY A 70 23.18 -13.04 -21.65
CA GLY A 70 23.49 -13.98 -20.56
C GLY A 70 23.08 -15.45 -20.68
N THR A 71 23.17 -16.07 -21.84
CA THR A 71 23.22 -17.53 -21.99
C THR A 71 23.59 -18.34 -20.72
N GLU A 72 22.83 -19.34 -20.27
CA GLU A 72 23.52 -20.54 -19.76
C GLU A 72 24.02 -21.30 -20.99
N GLY A 73 25.04 -20.75 -21.65
CA GLY A 73 25.43 -21.16 -23.00
C GLY A 73 24.64 -20.61 -24.23
N ALA A 74 23.30 -20.38 -24.29
CA ALA A 74 22.66 -19.82 -25.53
C ALA A 74 21.14 -19.37 -25.56
N GLY A 75 20.73 -18.08 -25.47
CA GLY A 75 19.38 -17.59 -25.93
C GLY A 75 18.74 -16.42 -25.14
N GLU A 76 17.73 -15.73 -25.68
CA GLU A 76 16.95 -14.64 -24.99
C GLU A 76 16.35 -15.12 -23.65
N GLY A 77 16.38 -14.27 -22.61
CA GLY A 77 15.93 -14.63 -21.24
C GLY A 77 17.03 -14.67 -20.17
N ASN A 78 18.00 -13.75 -20.16
CA ASN A 78 19.02 -13.76 -19.09
C ASN A 78 19.41 -12.40 -18.51
N TRP A 79 18.41 -11.57 -18.24
CA TRP A 79 18.54 -10.45 -17.34
C TRP A 79 17.32 -10.42 -16.43
N GLY A 80 17.45 -10.84 -15.17
CA GLY A 80 16.36 -10.83 -14.18
C GLY A 80 16.20 -12.13 -13.42
N HIS A 81 15.04 -12.34 -12.79
CA HIS A 81 14.82 -13.39 -11.80
C HIS A 81 13.61 -14.26 -12.13
N PHE A 82 13.82 -15.57 -12.32
CA PHE A 82 12.79 -16.39 -12.94
C PHE A 82 12.88 -17.88 -12.64
N GLY A 83 11.75 -18.56 -12.83
CA GLY A 83 11.57 -20.00 -12.61
C GLY A 83 10.20 -20.30 -12.04
N ASP A 84 9.74 -21.54 -12.16
CA ASP A 84 8.41 -21.88 -11.64
C ASP A 84 8.47 -22.04 -10.10
N ILE A 85 7.53 -21.41 -9.40
CA ILE A 85 7.41 -21.51 -7.94
C ILE A 85 6.11 -22.24 -7.60
N THR A 86 6.20 -23.36 -6.89
CA THR A 86 5.05 -24.14 -6.44
C THR A 86 5.07 -24.32 -4.92
N VAL A 87 4.00 -23.91 -4.25
CA VAL A 87 3.76 -24.14 -2.82
C VAL A 87 2.44 -24.86 -2.65
N ILE A 88 2.51 -26.10 -2.16
CA ILE A 88 1.34 -26.92 -1.84
C ILE A 88 1.37 -27.23 -0.34
N ALA A 89 0.30 -26.88 0.36
CA ALA A 89 0.11 -27.09 1.79
C ALA A 89 -1.23 -27.78 2.05
N ASP A 90 -1.26 -28.80 2.92
CA ASP A 90 -2.53 -29.34 3.44
C ASP A 90 -3.18 -28.37 4.44
N GLY A 91 -2.38 -27.52 5.10
CA GLY A 91 -2.80 -26.39 5.93
C GLY A 91 -2.85 -25.06 5.17
N GLY A 92 -2.87 -23.94 5.91
CA GLY A 92 -2.82 -22.60 5.34
C GLY A 92 -1.45 -22.22 4.76
N VAL A 93 -1.45 -21.22 3.86
CA VAL A 93 -0.23 -20.55 3.37
C VAL A 93 -0.28 -19.08 3.78
N ASN A 94 0.72 -18.64 4.56
CA ASN A 94 0.77 -17.30 5.12
C ASN A 94 1.99 -16.53 4.59
N ILE A 95 1.79 -15.31 4.09
CA ILE A 95 2.84 -14.39 3.62
C ILE A 95 2.67 -13.08 4.38
N LEU A 96 3.45 -12.91 5.45
CA LEU A 96 3.21 -11.91 6.48
C LEU A 96 4.42 -11.01 6.67
N ALA A 97 4.26 -9.72 6.38
CA ALA A 97 5.24 -8.68 6.70
C ALA A 97 5.35 -8.48 8.22
N GLY A 98 6.32 -7.68 8.66
CA GLY A 98 6.62 -7.50 10.08
C GLY A 98 5.46 -6.87 10.87
N ASP A 99 4.92 -7.61 11.82
CA ASP A 99 3.91 -7.15 12.78
C ASP A 99 4.09 -7.88 14.12
N SER A 100 4.57 -7.14 15.11
CA SER A 100 4.78 -7.65 16.47
C SER A 100 3.50 -7.67 17.30
N SER A 101 2.37 -7.17 16.78
CA SER A 101 1.07 -7.11 17.47
C SER A 101 0.18 -8.33 17.22
N ARG A 102 0.49 -9.16 16.21
CA ARG A 102 -0.25 -10.40 15.92
C ARG A 102 -0.32 -11.31 17.14
N THR A 103 -1.50 -11.88 17.39
CA THR A 103 -1.80 -12.67 18.59
C THR A 103 -1.45 -14.15 18.45
N ASP A 104 -1.46 -14.68 17.23
CA ASP A 104 -1.03 -16.05 16.96
C ASP A 104 0.50 -16.16 17.15
N PRO A 105 1.00 -16.93 18.13
CA PRO A 105 2.42 -17.04 18.41
C PRO A 105 3.24 -17.66 17.27
N MET A 106 2.62 -18.38 16.32
CA MET A 106 3.30 -18.94 15.15
C MET A 106 3.37 -17.95 13.99
N LEU A 107 2.43 -17.00 13.91
CA LEU A 107 2.34 -16.00 12.84
C LEU A 107 2.82 -14.60 13.28
N ARG A 108 3.13 -14.44 14.56
CA ARG A 108 3.66 -13.21 15.14
C ARG A 108 5.12 -13.00 14.75
N SER A 109 5.44 -11.79 14.32
CA SER A 109 6.82 -11.41 14.02
C SER A 109 7.66 -11.34 15.29
N PHE A 110 8.86 -11.91 15.24
CA PHE A 110 9.88 -11.64 16.24
C PHE A 110 10.36 -10.19 16.16
N GLY A 111 10.82 -9.63 17.28
CA GLY A 111 11.27 -8.24 17.39
C GLY A 111 10.38 -7.39 18.29
N ALA A 112 10.58 -6.08 18.26
CA ALA A 112 9.88 -5.10 19.10
C ALA A 112 9.13 -4.05 18.27
N GLY A 113 8.92 -4.28 16.97
CA GLY A 113 8.23 -3.34 16.08
C GLY A 113 9.11 -2.29 15.43
N ALA A 114 10.44 -2.28 15.62
CA ALA A 114 11.28 -1.19 15.12
C ALA A 114 11.59 -1.31 13.63
N GLY A 115 11.65 -0.19 12.93
CA GLY A 115 12.08 -0.11 11.53
C GLY A 115 11.00 0.19 10.51
N THR A 116 11.46 0.39 9.28
CA THR A 116 10.69 0.91 8.15
C THR A 116 10.42 -0.16 7.10
N TYR A 117 11.34 -1.11 6.93
CA TYR A 117 11.33 -2.06 5.82
C TYR A 117 11.10 -3.48 6.31
N HIS A 118 9.83 -3.82 6.58
CA HIS A 118 9.43 -5.17 6.91
C HIS A 118 8.51 -5.73 5.84
N TRP A 119 8.92 -6.74 5.10
CA TRP A 119 8.10 -7.26 4.00
C TRP A 119 8.20 -8.77 3.84
N ALA A 120 7.16 -9.34 3.26
CA ALA A 120 7.15 -10.75 2.91
C ALA A 120 6.73 -10.95 1.45
N GLN A 121 7.30 -11.94 0.80
CA GLN A 121 6.98 -12.19 -0.61
C GLN A 121 7.06 -13.67 -0.96
N LEU A 122 6.16 -14.09 -1.84
CA LEU A 122 6.26 -15.34 -2.56
C LEU A 122 6.21 -15.02 -4.05
N GLY A 123 7.33 -15.19 -4.74
CA GLY A 123 7.43 -14.85 -6.16
C GLY A 123 8.80 -14.30 -6.53
N HIS A 124 8.85 -13.55 -7.62
CA HIS A 124 10.07 -12.97 -8.14
C HIS A 124 10.13 -11.48 -7.78
N CYS A 125 11.35 -10.96 -7.57
CA CYS A 125 11.70 -9.60 -7.15
C CYS A 125 11.89 -9.40 -5.62
N GLY A 126 11.28 -8.35 -5.05
CA GLY A 126 11.59 -7.83 -3.72
C GLY A 126 11.67 -6.31 -3.71
N TYR A 127 12.67 -5.79 -3.01
CA TYR A 127 12.94 -4.36 -2.91
C TYR A 127 14.11 -3.99 -3.81
N HIS A 128 13.92 -3.03 -4.72
CA HIS A 128 14.97 -2.56 -5.65
C HIS A 128 15.61 -3.73 -6.40
N THR A 129 14.78 -4.55 -7.06
CA THR A 129 15.27 -5.69 -7.82
C THR A 129 14.87 -5.54 -9.29
N PHE A 130 15.83 -5.12 -10.11
CA PHE A 130 15.62 -4.89 -11.54
C PHE A 130 15.79 -6.19 -12.37
N GLY A 131 15.35 -6.16 -13.62
CA GLY A 131 15.41 -7.28 -14.56
C GLY A 131 14.04 -7.82 -14.97
N ASP A 132 14.03 -8.78 -15.88
CA ASP A 132 12.85 -9.54 -16.32
C ASP A 132 12.49 -10.60 -15.26
N HIS A 133 11.24 -10.67 -14.86
CA HIS A 133 10.75 -11.55 -13.81
C HIS A 133 9.61 -12.39 -14.31
N HIS A 134 9.78 -13.71 -14.39
CA HIS A 134 8.78 -14.58 -15.02
C HIS A 134 8.82 -16.00 -14.47
N GLY A 135 7.78 -16.76 -14.78
CA GLY A 135 7.56 -18.12 -14.31
C GLY A 135 6.15 -18.29 -13.74
N ASN A 136 5.65 -19.52 -13.80
CA ASN A 136 4.38 -19.87 -13.17
C ASN A 136 4.54 -19.83 -11.66
N ILE A 137 3.55 -19.27 -10.98
CA ILE A 137 3.50 -19.28 -9.51
C ILE A 137 2.22 -20.00 -9.12
N THR A 138 2.34 -21.10 -8.39
CA THR A 138 1.19 -21.89 -7.92
C THR A 138 1.22 -21.98 -6.40
N VAL A 139 0.18 -21.46 -5.76
CA VAL A 139 -0.03 -21.55 -4.31
C VAL A 139 -1.34 -22.26 -4.04
N ARG A 140 -1.28 -23.39 -3.34
CA ARG A 140 -2.45 -24.20 -2.99
C ARG A 140 -2.45 -24.53 -1.51
N ALA A 141 -3.44 -24.03 -0.79
CA ALA A 141 -3.68 -24.30 0.64
C ALA A 141 -4.96 -25.13 0.79
N GLY A 142 -4.86 -26.40 1.17
CA GLY A 142 -6.02 -27.28 1.40
C GLY A 142 -6.96 -27.46 0.20
N MET A 143 -6.41 -27.40 -1.02
CA MET A 143 -7.16 -27.58 -2.26
C MET A 143 -6.37 -28.38 -3.30
N ALA A 144 -7.04 -29.28 -4.00
CA ALA A 144 -6.52 -30.05 -5.13
C ALA A 144 -6.32 -29.15 -6.38
N SER A 145 -5.59 -29.63 -7.38
CA SER A 145 -5.35 -28.85 -8.62
C SER A 145 -6.60 -28.68 -9.49
N ASP A 146 -7.64 -29.48 -9.24
CA ASP A 146 -8.94 -29.41 -9.93
C ASP A 146 -9.98 -28.58 -9.16
N GLY A 147 -9.57 -27.83 -8.14
CA GLY A 147 -10.47 -27.04 -7.28
C GLY A 147 -11.13 -27.83 -6.15
N THR A 148 -10.93 -29.16 -6.05
CA THR A 148 -11.52 -29.94 -4.96
C THR A 148 -10.94 -29.52 -3.61
N VAL A 149 -11.78 -29.02 -2.70
CA VAL A 149 -11.39 -28.68 -1.32
C VAL A 149 -10.95 -29.95 -0.57
N THR A 150 -9.69 -30.01 -0.14
CA THR A 150 -9.15 -31.10 0.69
C THR A 150 -9.12 -30.74 2.18
N ASN A 151 -9.07 -29.44 2.51
CA ASN A 151 -9.18 -28.91 3.87
C ASN A 151 -9.91 -27.57 3.88
N ALA A 152 -11.17 -27.57 4.34
CA ALA A 152 -12.03 -26.39 4.38
C ALA A 152 -11.69 -25.36 5.50
N ASN A 153 -10.54 -25.51 6.15
CA ASN A 153 -9.99 -24.53 7.10
C ASN A 153 -8.67 -23.92 6.62
N ALA A 154 -8.16 -24.31 5.46
CA ALA A 154 -6.89 -23.81 4.93
C ALA A 154 -7.11 -22.51 4.15
N ASP A 155 -6.47 -21.44 4.60
CA ASP A 155 -6.49 -20.14 3.95
C ASP A 155 -5.20 -19.86 3.18
N VAL A 156 -5.27 -18.98 2.20
CA VAL A 156 -4.12 -18.21 1.74
C VAL A 156 -4.25 -16.81 2.31
N TYR A 157 -3.33 -16.42 3.20
CA TYR A 157 -3.39 -15.14 3.89
C TYR A 157 -2.13 -14.32 3.63
N LEU A 158 -2.33 -13.13 3.08
CA LEU A 158 -1.30 -12.12 2.88
C LEU A 158 -1.61 -10.92 3.75
N ALA A 159 -0.62 -10.44 4.50
CA ALA A 159 -0.77 -9.23 5.28
C ALA A 159 0.50 -8.39 5.30
N ALA A 160 0.36 -7.11 4.98
CA ALA A 160 1.43 -6.13 5.17
C ALA A 160 1.66 -5.83 6.66
N GLY A 161 2.61 -4.94 6.95
CA GLY A 161 3.17 -4.75 8.28
C GLY A 161 2.19 -4.09 9.24
N GLY A 162 2.39 -4.39 10.52
CA GLY A 162 1.68 -3.71 11.61
C GLY A 162 2.36 -2.39 11.97
N THR A 163 1.90 -1.79 13.07
CA THR A 163 2.48 -0.55 13.60
C THR A 163 3.98 -0.74 13.83
N SER A 164 4.82 0.11 13.24
CA SER A 164 6.25 0.11 13.51
C SER A 164 6.75 1.43 14.09
N ASN A 165 7.75 1.37 14.96
CA ASN A 165 8.50 2.55 15.38
C ASN A 165 9.63 2.81 14.39
N SER A 166 9.43 3.82 13.57
CA SER A 166 10.40 4.33 12.59
C SER A 166 10.58 5.83 12.79
N GLU A 167 11.69 6.38 12.32
CA GLU A 167 11.93 7.82 12.26
C GLU A 167 11.27 8.50 11.06
N TRP A 168 10.72 7.69 10.14
CA TRP A 168 10.02 8.14 8.97
C TRP A 168 8.54 7.77 9.04
N ALA A 169 7.69 8.63 8.47
CA ALA A 169 6.27 8.37 8.32
C ALA A 169 5.98 7.29 7.26
N ASP A 170 6.83 7.18 6.24
CA ASP A 170 6.73 6.21 5.15
C ASP A 170 7.18 4.82 5.62
N GLN A 171 6.28 4.09 6.27
CA GLN A 171 6.47 2.68 6.58
C GLN A 171 6.32 1.88 5.29
N ARG A 172 7.41 1.29 4.79
CA ARG A 172 7.46 0.63 3.47
C ARG A 172 7.29 -0.87 3.63
N THR A 173 6.19 -1.27 4.26
CA THR A 173 5.90 -2.68 4.55
C THR A 173 4.92 -3.25 3.52
N PHE A 174 5.18 -4.46 3.06
CA PHE A 174 4.30 -5.07 2.05
C PHE A 174 4.28 -6.59 2.11
N ALA A 175 3.19 -7.17 1.62
CA ALA A 175 3.07 -8.59 1.35
C ALA A 175 2.71 -8.83 -0.12
N HIS A 176 3.55 -9.55 -0.86
CA HIS A 176 3.39 -9.72 -2.30
C HIS A 176 3.36 -11.20 -2.70
N LEU A 177 2.41 -11.59 -3.54
CA LEU A 177 2.36 -12.89 -4.20
C LEU A 177 2.34 -12.68 -5.72
N GLY A 178 3.44 -12.98 -6.39
CA GLY A 178 3.61 -12.70 -7.83
C GLY A 178 4.95 -12.05 -8.15
N HIS A 179 5.01 -11.36 -9.28
CA HIS A 179 6.22 -10.68 -9.75
C HIS A 179 6.21 -9.20 -9.34
N GLY A 180 7.34 -8.66 -8.92
CA GLY A 180 7.48 -7.24 -8.61
C GLY A 180 7.62 -6.96 -7.11
N GLY A 181 7.34 -5.73 -6.70
CA GLY A 181 7.53 -5.27 -5.34
C GLY A 181 7.79 -3.76 -5.30
N LEU A 182 8.59 -3.31 -4.33
CA LEU A 182 8.86 -1.89 -4.15
C LEU A 182 10.11 -1.47 -4.94
N ASN A 183 9.94 -0.57 -5.91
CA ASN A 183 10.92 -0.15 -6.91
C ASN A 183 11.56 -1.34 -7.65
N ALA A 184 10.79 -2.38 -7.94
CA ALA A 184 11.29 -3.61 -8.56
C ALA A 184 10.83 -3.77 -10.03
N SER A 185 10.93 -2.67 -10.77
CA SER A 185 10.14 -2.37 -11.98
C SER A 185 11.03 -2.07 -13.19
N ALA A 186 11.91 -3.01 -13.56
CA ALA A 186 12.65 -2.84 -14.80
C ALA A 186 12.73 -4.14 -15.57
N GLY A 187 11.65 -4.51 -16.26
CA GLY A 187 11.61 -5.67 -17.16
C GLY A 187 10.23 -6.28 -17.29
N GLU A 188 10.12 -7.34 -18.08
CA GLU A 188 8.84 -8.08 -18.23
C GLU A 188 8.43 -8.71 -16.89
N LEU A 189 7.19 -8.50 -16.42
CA LEU A 189 6.65 -9.16 -15.23
C LEU A 189 5.62 -10.22 -15.63
N GLY A 190 6.06 -11.48 -15.65
CA GLY A 190 5.35 -12.60 -16.24
C GLY A 190 5.37 -12.56 -17.77
N ARG A 191 5.13 -13.72 -18.39
CA ARG A 191 4.99 -13.87 -19.84
C ARG A 191 3.61 -14.36 -20.25
N ASP A 192 3.24 -14.06 -21.49
CA ASP A 192 2.05 -14.61 -22.13
C ASP A 192 2.09 -16.14 -22.07
N GLY A 193 0.99 -16.74 -21.58
CA GLY A 193 0.86 -18.17 -21.34
C GLY A 193 1.36 -18.66 -19.97
N GLU A 194 1.97 -17.81 -19.14
CA GLU A 194 2.23 -18.12 -17.73
C GLU A 194 0.99 -17.81 -16.86
N VAL A 195 0.88 -18.48 -15.70
CA VAL A 195 -0.25 -18.30 -14.79
C VAL A 195 0.21 -18.14 -13.33
N LEU A 196 -0.34 -17.15 -12.65
CA LEU A 196 -0.35 -17.07 -11.19
C LEU A 196 -1.64 -17.72 -10.68
N THR A 197 -1.50 -18.87 -10.02
CA THR A 197 -2.61 -19.64 -9.45
C THR A 197 -2.59 -19.54 -7.93
N VAL A 198 -3.70 -19.09 -7.33
CA VAL A 198 -3.87 -19.00 -5.87
C VAL A 198 -5.15 -19.74 -5.47
N MET A 199 -5.01 -20.79 -4.67
CA MET A 199 -6.14 -21.64 -4.28
C MET A 199 -6.17 -21.85 -2.77
N ALA A 200 -7.32 -21.61 -2.15
CA ALA A 200 -7.55 -21.84 -0.74
C ALA A 200 -8.78 -22.71 -0.49
N GLY A 201 -8.65 -23.72 0.37
CA GLY A 201 -9.77 -24.55 0.81
C GLY A 201 -10.86 -23.77 1.54
N ARG A 202 -10.51 -22.62 2.13
CA ARG A 202 -11.43 -21.69 2.78
C ARG A 202 -11.34 -20.28 2.18
N ASP A 203 -10.46 -19.42 2.67
CA ASP A 203 -10.42 -18.01 2.24
C ASP A 203 -9.09 -17.65 1.56
N VAL A 204 -9.16 -16.75 0.59
CA VAL A 204 -7.99 -15.97 0.13
C VAL A 204 -8.16 -14.55 0.64
N THR A 205 -7.29 -14.11 1.55
CA THR A 205 -7.37 -12.76 2.13
C THR A 205 -6.07 -12.02 1.91
N ALA A 206 -6.17 -10.84 1.33
CA ALA A 206 -5.09 -9.88 1.16
C ALA A 206 -5.43 -8.62 1.96
N GLN A 207 -4.69 -8.38 3.04
CA GLN A 207 -4.90 -7.24 3.93
C GLN A 207 -3.69 -6.29 3.96
N ALA A 208 -3.92 -5.04 3.60
CA ALA A 208 -2.94 -3.99 3.73
C ALA A 208 -2.70 -3.66 5.21
N GLY A 209 -1.48 -3.23 5.50
CA GLY A 209 -1.00 -2.95 6.84
C GLY A 209 -1.45 -1.58 7.33
N VAL A 210 -0.88 -1.16 8.45
CA VAL A 210 -1.08 0.19 9.02
C VAL A 210 0.19 1.00 8.79
N GLY A 211 0.08 2.14 8.14
CA GLY A 211 1.22 2.97 7.77
C GLY A 211 1.23 3.36 6.29
N VAL A 212 2.04 4.37 5.98
CA VAL A 212 2.00 5.08 4.70
C VAL A 212 2.63 4.28 3.56
N GLY A 213 1.86 4.00 2.52
CA GLY A 213 2.33 3.26 1.34
C GLY A 213 2.44 1.75 1.58
N ASN A 214 1.85 1.25 2.67
CA ASN A 214 1.78 -0.19 2.94
C ASN A 214 0.84 -0.89 1.97
N TYR A 215 1.25 -2.02 1.41
CA TYR A 215 0.42 -2.68 0.42
C TYR A 215 0.44 -4.19 0.46
N VAL A 216 -0.63 -4.77 -0.06
CA VAL A 216 -0.73 -6.19 -0.34
C VAL A 216 -1.11 -6.39 -1.80
N HIS A 217 -0.44 -7.31 -2.47
CA HIS A 217 -0.60 -7.51 -3.91
C HIS A 217 -0.60 -8.99 -4.25
N ILE A 218 -1.63 -9.44 -4.97
CA ILE A 218 -1.66 -10.74 -5.66
C ILE A 218 -1.62 -10.46 -7.16
N GLY A 219 -0.53 -10.83 -7.81
CA GLY A 219 -0.25 -10.51 -9.22
C GLY A 219 1.05 -9.73 -9.40
N ASN A 220 1.12 -8.95 -10.46
CA ASN A 220 2.38 -8.37 -10.94
C ASN A 220 2.41 -6.85 -10.72
N GLY A 221 3.57 -6.29 -10.36
CA GLY A 221 3.75 -4.84 -10.18
C GLY A 221 4.19 -4.48 -8.77
N GLY A 222 3.52 -3.54 -8.12
CA GLY A 222 3.86 -3.03 -6.79
C GLY A 222 3.90 -1.50 -6.76
N THR A 223 4.94 -0.93 -6.15
CA THR A 223 5.03 0.52 -5.93
C THR A 223 6.38 1.07 -6.42
N ILE A 224 6.38 2.15 -7.19
CA ILE A 224 7.62 2.85 -7.60
C ILE A 224 7.66 4.25 -6.97
N LEU A 225 8.57 4.47 -6.02
CA LEU A 225 8.72 5.71 -5.23
C LEU A 225 9.90 6.59 -5.65
N ASP A 226 10.95 6.01 -6.25
CA ASP A 226 12.22 6.74 -6.51
C ASP A 226 12.30 7.27 -7.94
N ARG A 227 11.50 8.31 -8.24
CA ARG A 227 11.70 9.16 -9.41
C ARG A 227 12.67 10.28 -9.04
N ASN A 228 13.92 10.15 -9.45
CA ASN A 228 14.84 11.28 -9.40
C ASN A 228 14.34 12.36 -10.40
N THR A 229 13.75 13.43 -9.87
CA THR A 229 13.06 14.51 -10.60
C THR A 229 13.94 15.26 -11.62
N GLY A 230 15.25 15.00 -11.64
CA GLY A 230 16.21 15.63 -12.54
C GLY A 230 16.51 14.90 -13.84
N ASN A 231 16.06 13.65 -14.06
CA ASN A 231 16.37 12.93 -15.31
C ASN A 231 15.25 12.00 -15.78
N SER A 232 14.25 12.59 -16.43
CA SER A 232 13.19 11.91 -17.18
C SER A 232 13.68 11.22 -18.48
N ALA A 233 14.99 11.06 -18.69
CA ALA A 233 15.58 10.43 -19.87
C ALA A 233 16.30 9.09 -19.59
N SER A 234 16.11 8.51 -18.39
CA SER A 234 16.72 7.22 -18.01
C SER A 234 15.66 6.11 -17.97
N PRO A 235 15.46 5.33 -19.05
CA PRO A 235 14.47 4.25 -19.07
C PRO A 235 14.91 3.10 -18.17
N VAL A 236 14.23 2.92 -17.03
CA VAL A 236 13.98 1.58 -16.49
C VAL A 236 12.91 0.91 -17.38
N GLY A 237 12.98 -0.41 -17.51
CA GLY A 237 12.38 -1.21 -18.58
C GLY A 237 10.89 -0.99 -18.86
N VAL A 238 10.43 -1.56 -19.98
CA VAL A 238 9.01 -1.65 -20.30
C VAL A 238 8.43 -2.76 -19.43
N ASP A 239 7.72 -2.38 -18.37
CA ASP A 239 7.00 -3.35 -17.55
C ASP A 239 5.71 -3.72 -18.27
N ILE A 240 5.72 -4.85 -18.99
CA ILE A 240 4.52 -5.45 -19.56
C ILE A 240 4.16 -6.66 -18.70
N HIS A 241 2.93 -6.65 -18.18
CA HIS A 241 2.38 -7.68 -17.32
C HIS A 241 1.44 -8.57 -18.14
N THR A 242 1.85 -9.81 -18.40
CA THR A 242 1.17 -10.70 -19.36
C THR A 242 0.76 -12.06 -18.79
N GLN A 243 1.03 -12.31 -17.50
CA GLN A 243 0.68 -13.56 -16.83
C GLN A 243 -0.78 -13.57 -16.37
N ASP A 244 -1.55 -14.57 -16.77
CA ASP A 244 -2.93 -14.74 -16.30
C ASP A 244 -2.97 -14.96 -14.78
N ILE A 245 -4.05 -14.52 -14.14
CA ILE A 245 -4.27 -14.72 -12.70
C ILE A 245 -5.52 -15.56 -12.50
N VAL A 246 -5.38 -16.64 -11.74
CA VAL A 246 -6.48 -17.53 -11.35
C VAL A 246 -6.53 -17.62 -9.83
N VAL A 247 -7.65 -17.22 -9.24
CA VAL A 247 -7.90 -17.32 -7.80
C VAL A 247 -9.12 -18.20 -7.54
N MET A 248 -8.97 -19.18 -6.64
CA MET A 248 -10.06 -20.03 -6.19
C MET A 248 -10.12 -20.06 -4.66
N ALA A 249 -11.30 -19.83 -4.08
CA ALA A 249 -11.51 -19.96 -2.65
C ALA A 249 -12.76 -20.79 -2.36
N GLY A 250 -12.65 -21.77 -1.45
CA GLY A 250 -13.81 -22.57 -1.03
C GLY A 250 -14.91 -21.73 -0.36
N ARG A 251 -14.58 -20.53 0.11
CA ARG A 251 -15.48 -19.64 0.83
C ARG A 251 -15.36 -18.20 0.37
N ASP A 252 -14.40 -17.40 0.85
CA ASP A 252 -14.37 -15.96 0.59
C ASP A 252 -13.05 -15.49 -0.06
N VAL A 253 -13.12 -14.42 -0.87
CA VAL A 253 -11.97 -13.61 -1.28
C VAL A 253 -12.12 -12.21 -0.69
N ASN A 254 -11.11 -11.75 0.06
CA ASN A 254 -11.12 -10.42 0.68
C ASN A 254 -9.90 -9.61 0.24
N LEU A 255 -10.13 -8.44 -0.33
CA LEU A 255 -9.11 -7.41 -0.60
C LEU A 255 -9.39 -6.22 0.31
N LEU A 256 -8.54 -6.04 1.31
CA LEU A 256 -8.76 -5.08 2.39
C LEU A 256 -7.60 -4.08 2.41
N ALA A 257 -7.85 -2.84 2.00
CA ALA A 257 -6.89 -1.75 2.24
C ALA A 257 -6.83 -1.40 3.74
N SER A 258 -6.01 -0.41 4.12
CA SER A 258 -5.79 -0.10 5.54
C SER A 258 -7.07 0.38 6.23
N ASP A 259 -7.43 -0.24 7.36
CA ASP A 259 -8.57 0.14 8.24
C ASP A 259 -8.07 0.92 9.48
N PHE A 260 -6.91 1.56 9.37
CA PHE A 260 -6.33 2.34 10.46
C PHE A 260 -7.12 3.65 10.68
N ASP A 261 -7.55 3.92 11.91
CA ASP A 261 -8.31 5.14 12.22
C ASP A 261 -7.46 6.38 11.90
N PRO A 262 -7.90 7.28 10.97
CA PRO A 262 -7.13 8.47 10.61
C PRO A 262 -7.10 9.54 11.72
N ASN A 263 -7.91 9.40 12.79
CA ASN A 263 -7.96 10.29 13.96
C ASN A 263 -8.03 9.49 15.28
N PRO A 264 -7.04 8.63 15.57
CA PRO A 264 -7.07 7.75 16.72
C PRO A 264 -6.94 8.54 18.02
N ALA A 265 -7.54 8.02 19.10
CA ALA A 265 -7.28 8.56 20.43
C ALA A 265 -5.83 8.25 20.87
N PRO A 266 -5.24 9.04 21.79
CA PRO A 266 -3.92 8.75 22.36
C PRO A 266 -3.81 7.31 22.88
N GLY A 267 -2.75 6.59 22.50
CA GLY A 267 -2.53 5.18 22.80
C GLY A 267 -3.00 4.21 21.72
N PHE A 268 -3.69 4.70 20.69
CA PHE A 268 -4.13 3.92 19.53
C PHE A 268 -3.44 4.33 18.22
N GLY A 269 -2.57 5.35 18.26
CA GLY A 269 -1.77 5.74 17.11
C GLY A 269 -0.56 4.85 16.87
N MET A 270 0.09 5.00 15.72
CA MET A 270 1.35 4.33 15.41
C MET A 270 2.49 4.99 16.17
N PRO A 271 3.22 4.28 17.04
CA PRO A 271 4.34 4.86 17.77
C PRO A 271 5.44 5.25 16.79
N ASN A 272 5.99 6.45 16.96
CA ASN A 272 7.03 7.01 16.12
C ASN A 272 8.05 7.75 17.01
N ARG A 273 9.25 7.92 16.49
CA ARG A 273 10.37 8.54 17.20
C ARG A 273 11.10 9.44 16.23
N TYR A 274 11.70 10.53 16.69
CA TYR A 274 12.60 11.31 15.87
C TYR A 274 13.84 11.73 16.64
N VAL A 275 15.02 11.47 16.04
CA VAL A 275 16.34 11.82 16.58
C VAL A 275 17.20 12.31 15.40
N PHE A 276 17.46 13.61 15.33
CA PHE A 276 18.32 14.17 14.29
C PHE A 276 18.98 15.47 14.77
N ALA A 277 20.30 15.55 14.58
CA ALA A 277 21.11 16.72 14.87
C ALA A 277 21.86 17.17 13.61
N SER A 278 21.87 18.48 13.37
CA SER A 278 22.59 19.13 12.28
C SER A 278 22.89 20.58 12.62
N ALA A 279 24.09 21.03 12.25
CA ALA A 279 24.57 22.40 12.44
C ALA A 279 23.91 23.45 11.53
N THR A 280 23.17 23.03 10.50
CA THR A 280 22.75 23.91 9.40
C THR A 280 21.26 23.87 9.09
N ASP A 281 20.50 22.98 9.74
CA ASP A 281 19.09 22.76 9.42
C ASP A 281 18.21 22.88 10.66
N THR A 282 17.82 24.11 11.01
CA THR A 282 16.97 24.39 12.18
C THR A 282 15.61 23.70 12.12
N ASN A 283 15.08 23.46 10.93
CA ASN A 283 13.71 22.94 10.78
C ASN A 283 13.63 21.44 11.05
N ARG A 284 14.73 20.72 10.82
CA ARG A 284 14.85 19.27 11.07
C ARG A 284 15.68 18.94 12.31
N SER A 285 16.69 19.74 12.62
CA SER A 285 17.57 19.51 13.77
C SER A 285 16.86 19.89 15.06
N LEU A 286 16.47 18.89 15.84
CA LEU A 286 15.79 19.09 17.12
C LEU A 286 16.71 19.79 18.13
N ASP A 287 17.98 19.37 18.14
CA ASP A 287 19.03 19.92 19.00
C ASP A 287 19.33 21.38 18.69
N MET A 288 19.44 21.74 17.40
CA MET A 288 19.67 23.13 17.00
C MET A 288 18.44 24.00 17.30
N ALA A 289 17.23 23.50 17.05
CA ALA A 289 16.00 24.23 17.37
C ALA A 289 15.86 24.46 18.88
N ALA A 290 16.20 23.47 19.70
CA ALA A 290 16.21 23.60 21.15
C ALA A 290 17.29 24.59 21.63
N ASN A 291 18.54 24.45 21.17
CA ASN A 291 19.67 25.32 21.55
C ASN A 291 19.43 26.80 21.27
N LEU A 292 18.88 27.11 20.09
CA LEU A 292 18.60 28.51 19.73
C LEU A 292 17.61 29.17 20.70
N GLY A 293 16.64 28.40 21.21
CA GLY A 293 15.56 28.91 22.06
C GLY A 293 14.84 30.12 21.44
N GLY A 294 14.05 30.84 22.24
CA GLY A 294 13.56 32.18 21.87
C GLY A 294 12.68 32.27 20.62
N GLY A 295 12.04 31.17 20.19
CA GLY A 295 11.15 31.13 19.02
C GLY A 295 11.62 30.28 17.84
N ALA A 296 12.61 29.40 18.01
CA ALA A 296 13.05 28.47 16.97
C ALA A 296 12.08 27.29 16.80
N ASP A 297 11.83 26.89 15.54
CA ASP A 297 10.81 25.90 15.17
C ASP A 297 11.43 24.56 14.73
N PHE A 298 10.95 23.47 15.31
CA PHE A 298 11.12 22.11 14.81
C PHE A 298 9.83 21.66 14.10
N THR A 299 9.94 20.91 13.00
CA THR A 299 8.77 20.37 12.29
C THR A 299 8.83 18.85 12.19
N PHE A 300 7.78 18.18 12.66
CA PHE A 300 7.53 16.77 12.39
C PHE A 300 7.24 16.59 10.90
N GLN A 301 8.26 16.25 10.12
CA GLN A 301 8.11 16.12 8.69
C GLN A 301 7.17 14.96 8.35
N PHE A 302 6.20 15.21 7.46
CA PHE A 302 5.33 14.20 6.85
C PHE A 302 4.56 13.31 7.84
N ASN A 303 4.31 13.77 9.07
CA ASN A 303 3.59 13.01 10.09
C ASN A 303 2.29 13.73 10.49
N ARG A 304 1.20 12.96 10.61
CA ARG A 304 -0.06 13.39 11.23
C ARG A 304 -0.04 13.04 12.71
N ILE A 305 0.40 13.98 13.54
CA ILE A 305 0.61 13.76 14.98
C ILE A 305 -0.72 13.55 15.71
N VAL A 306 -0.77 12.54 16.58
CA VAL A 306 -1.87 12.33 17.52
C VAL A 306 -1.68 13.28 18.70
N ASP A 307 -2.56 14.28 18.82
CA ASP A 307 -2.47 15.30 19.86
C ASP A 307 -2.48 14.69 21.27
N GLY A 308 -1.59 15.16 22.14
CA GLY A 308 -1.43 14.68 23.51
C GLY A 308 -0.44 13.51 23.68
N THR A 309 0.22 13.08 22.60
CA THR A 309 1.15 11.92 22.64
C THR A 309 2.63 12.32 22.66
N ILE A 310 2.95 13.59 22.41
CA ILE A 310 4.34 14.04 22.27
C ILE A 310 5.07 13.99 23.61
N ARG A 311 6.22 13.33 23.63
CA ARG A 311 7.16 13.27 24.76
C ARG A 311 8.59 13.48 24.30
N PHE A 312 9.41 14.03 25.17
CA PHE A 312 10.84 14.21 24.92
C PHE A 312 11.67 13.52 25.98
N ILE A 313 12.79 12.96 25.56
CA ILE A 313 13.84 12.45 26.44
C ILE A 313 15.07 13.33 26.19
N ILE A 314 15.60 13.92 27.26
CA ILE A 314 16.77 14.79 27.24
C ILE A 314 17.95 14.02 27.82
N ARG A 315 19.07 14.02 27.10
CA ARG A 315 20.29 13.29 27.46
C ARG A 315 21.49 14.20 27.48
N ASP A 316 22.41 13.95 28.41
CA ASP A 316 23.72 14.59 28.40
C ASP A 316 24.59 14.09 27.22
N ASP A 317 25.76 14.71 27.01
CA ASP A 317 26.71 14.33 25.95
C ASP A 317 27.24 12.90 26.06
N ASN A 318 27.14 12.29 27.25
CA ASN A 318 27.51 10.90 27.49
C ASN A 318 26.36 9.93 27.18
N GLY A 319 25.18 10.43 26.81
CA GLY A 319 23.97 9.67 26.51
C GLY A 319 23.10 9.33 27.73
N ALA A 320 23.44 9.81 28.92
CA ALA A 320 22.67 9.58 30.14
C ALA A 320 21.40 10.44 30.15
N ILE A 321 20.25 9.85 30.46
CA ILE A 321 18.98 10.58 30.57
C ILE A 321 19.06 11.53 31.78
N ILE A 322 18.84 12.82 31.52
CA ILE A 322 18.84 13.87 32.54
C ILE A 322 17.47 14.50 32.76
N GLY A 323 16.54 14.37 31.79
CA GLY A 323 15.21 14.93 31.92
C GLY A 323 14.21 14.43 30.88
N ASN A 324 12.93 14.69 31.11
CA ASN A 324 11.80 14.32 30.29
C ASN A 324 10.80 15.49 30.17
N LEU A 325 10.32 15.72 28.95
CA LEU A 325 9.25 16.69 28.68
C LEU A 325 8.02 15.94 28.16
N ALA A 326 6.84 16.52 28.39
CA ALA A 326 5.58 15.97 27.89
C ALA A 326 4.65 17.07 27.39
N GLN A 327 3.80 16.73 26.44
CA GLN A 327 2.74 17.60 26.00
C GLN A 327 1.64 17.77 27.07
N SER A 328 1.20 19.01 27.24
CA SER A 328 0.06 19.41 28.08
C SER A 328 -0.76 20.45 27.33
N GLY A 329 -1.79 19.99 26.61
CA GLY A 329 -2.51 20.83 25.65
C GLY A 329 -1.58 21.28 24.53
N THR A 330 -1.49 22.58 24.27
CA THR A 330 -0.54 23.14 23.30
C THR A 330 0.87 23.30 23.86
N ASP A 331 1.07 23.17 25.17
CA ASP A 331 2.38 23.43 25.77
C ASP A 331 3.21 22.13 25.88
N ILE A 332 4.52 22.26 25.73
CA ILE A 332 5.48 21.23 26.10
C ILE A 332 6.08 21.63 27.45
N VAL A 333 5.88 20.77 28.44
CA VAL A 333 6.23 21.04 29.83
C VAL A 333 7.22 20.03 30.39
N VAL A 334 7.98 20.45 31.39
CA VAL A 334 8.83 19.55 32.18
C VAL A 334 7.96 18.56 32.93
N SER A 335 8.15 17.27 32.62
CA SER A 335 7.30 16.19 33.15
C SER A 335 7.93 15.43 34.31
N ASP A 336 9.22 15.63 34.58
CA ASP A 336 9.88 15.01 35.72
C ASP A 336 9.44 15.65 37.04
N PRO A 337 8.94 14.86 38.01
CA PRO A 337 8.49 15.40 39.29
C PRO A 337 9.57 16.12 40.10
N ALA A 338 10.84 15.75 39.91
CA ALA A 338 11.98 16.37 40.57
C ALA A 338 12.54 17.58 39.81
N GLY A 339 12.07 17.82 38.57
CA GLY A 339 12.75 18.70 37.64
C GLY A 339 14.13 18.17 37.23
N PHE A 340 14.86 18.97 36.46
CA PHE A 340 16.24 18.67 36.07
C PHE A 340 17.04 19.96 35.87
N SER A 341 18.36 19.84 35.83
CA SER A 341 19.27 20.94 35.53
C SER A 341 20.54 20.41 34.90
N ALA A 342 20.98 21.05 33.81
CA ALA A 342 22.25 20.78 33.15
C ALA A 342 22.78 22.09 32.57
N ASP A 343 24.07 22.11 32.24
CA ASP A 343 24.66 23.22 31.49
C ASP A 343 24.16 23.10 30.04
N MET A 344 23.27 24.00 29.62
CA MET A 344 22.63 23.94 28.30
C MET A 344 23.45 24.71 27.27
N ASN A 345 24.03 25.82 27.69
CA ASN A 345 24.82 26.66 26.80
C ASN A 345 26.30 26.22 26.66
N GLY A 346 26.72 25.18 27.38
CA GLY A 346 28.08 24.62 27.34
C GLY A 346 29.16 25.53 27.93
N ASN A 347 28.82 26.48 28.80
CA ASN A 347 29.77 27.44 29.38
C ASN A 347 30.54 26.89 30.59
N GLY A 348 30.23 25.66 31.02
CA GLY A 348 30.83 24.95 32.14
C GLY A 348 30.15 25.22 33.49
N SER A 349 28.97 25.86 33.53
CA SER A 349 28.24 26.16 34.76
C SER A 349 26.73 26.17 34.55
N ILE A 350 25.98 25.69 35.55
CA ILE A 350 24.52 25.71 35.53
C ILE A 350 24.02 27.08 36.04
N GLU A 351 23.31 27.80 35.18
CA GLU A 351 22.65 29.07 35.46
C GLU A 351 21.19 28.87 35.93
N ALA A 352 20.59 29.90 36.51
CA ALA A 352 19.21 29.82 36.99
C ALA A 352 18.18 29.60 35.87
N SER A 353 18.48 30.03 34.64
CA SER A 353 17.68 29.78 33.43
C SER A 353 17.74 28.33 32.95
N GLU A 354 18.71 27.55 33.43
CA GLU A 354 18.97 26.16 33.07
C GLU A 354 18.51 25.19 34.18
N VAL A 355 17.74 25.71 35.15
CA VAL A 355 17.00 24.94 36.13
C VAL A 355 15.55 24.80 35.67
N PHE A 356 15.09 23.57 35.57
CA PHE A 356 13.76 23.20 35.06
C PHE A 356 12.97 22.55 36.18
N ASN A 357 11.86 23.17 36.58
CA ASN A 357 10.96 22.63 37.59
C ASN A 357 9.79 21.92 36.92
N PHE A 358 9.20 20.95 37.62
CA PHE A 358 7.99 20.27 37.15
C PHE A 358 6.89 21.27 36.74
N GLY A 359 6.37 21.12 35.53
CA GLY A 359 5.33 21.98 34.97
C GLY A 359 5.83 23.27 34.31
N ASP A 360 7.14 23.55 34.30
CA ASP A 360 7.69 24.66 33.53
C ASP A 360 7.43 24.43 32.03
N VAL A 361 6.90 25.44 31.35
CA VAL A 361 6.72 25.44 29.89
C VAL A 361 8.05 25.76 29.23
N VAL A 362 8.44 24.95 28.23
CA VAL A 362 9.70 25.11 27.49
C VAL A 362 9.47 25.28 26.00
N ALA A 363 8.37 24.78 25.45
CA ALA A 363 8.00 24.95 24.05
C ALA A 363 6.48 24.94 23.85
N THR A 364 6.01 25.31 22.66
CA THR A 364 4.59 25.25 22.28
C THR A 364 4.43 24.46 20.98
N TYR A 365 3.50 23.50 20.97
CA TYR A 365 3.04 22.77 19.79
C TYR A 365 1.90 23.54 19.11
N ASN A 366 1.98 23.68 17.78
CA ASN A 366 1.02 24.46 17.01
C ASN A 366 -0.32 23.74 16.74
N GLY A 367 -0.47 22.48 17.19
CA GLY A 367 -1.67 21.68 16.95
C GLY A 367 -1.67 20.92 15.61
N SER A 368 -0.58 20.96 14.83
CA SER A 368 -0.46 20.21 13.58
C SER A 368 0.85 19.44 13.48
N SER A 369 1.98 20.12 13.44
CA SER A 369 3.24 19.53 12.96
C SER A 369 4.49 20.25 13.42
N SER A 370 4.39 21.31 14.23
CA SER A 370 5.57 22.09 14.61
C SER A 370 5.58 22.45 16.09
N ILE A 371 6.79 22.46 16.65
CA ILE A 371 7.09 22.83 18.03
C ILE A 371 8.04 24.00 18.02
N THR A 372 7.67 25.06 18.74
CA THR A 372 8.47 26.27 18.89
C THR A 372 9.09 26.29 20.28
N PHE A 373 10.43 26.21 20.38
CA PHE A 373 11.14 26.28 21.65
C PHE A 373 11.26 27.72 22.14
N SER A 374 10.81 27.95 23.37
CA SER A 374 10.89 29.25 24.06
C SER A 374 12.11 29.34 24.98
N ARG A 375 12.70 28.19 25.34
CA ARG A 375 13.86 28.04 26.20
C ARG A 375 14.80 27.02 25.58
N ASP A 376 16.09 27.23 25.81
CA ASP A 376 17.10 26.22 25.55
C ASP A 376 16.91 25.05 26.52
N VAL A 377 16.90 23.82 25.99
CA VAL A 377 16.75 22.56 26.72
C VAL A 377 17.73 21.49 26.26
N ASN A 378 18.66 21.82 25.37
CA ASN A 378 19.64 20.88 24.85
C ASN A 378 20.98 21.08 25.60
N PRO A 379 21.53 20.05 26.27
CA PRO A 379 22.79 20.14 27.01
C PRO A 379 24.07 20.06 26.15
N GLY A 380 23.96 19.87 24.83
CA GLY A 380 25.10 19.70 23.93
C GLY A 380 25.17 20.73 22.81
N ALA A 381 26.25 20.64 22.02
CA ALA A 381 26.47 21.55 20.88
C ALA A 381 25.46 21.34 19.74
N ASP A 382 25.20 22.39 18.95
CA ASP A 382 24.28 22.36 17.79
C ASP A 382 24.59 21.23 16.77
N ASP A 383 25.86 20.84 16.68
CA ASP A 383 26.40 19.82 15.77
C ASP A 383 26.98 18.60 16.50
N GLY A 384 26.66 18.47 17.79
CA GLY A 384 27.11 17.41 18.67
C GLY A 384 26.38 16.08 18.45
N ALA A 385 26.56 15.16 19.39
CA ALA A 385 25.75 13.94 19.42
C ALA A 385 24.31 14.31 19.75
N ALA A 386 23.33 13.66 19.11
CA ALA A 386 21.92 13.94 19.37
C ALA A 386 21.59 13.79 20.88
N ASN A 387 21.18 14.90 21.51
CA ASN A 387 20.85 14.97 22.93
C ASN A 387 19.34 14.87 23.18
N ILE A 388 18.53 15.31 22.21
CA ILE A 388 17.07 15.30 22.32
C ILE A 388 16.48 14.22 21.43
N GLU A 389 15.66 13.39 22.04
CA GLU A 389 14.80 12.41 21.38
C GLU A 389 13.34 12.82 21.59
N VAL A 390 12.54 12.81 20.52
CA VAL A 390 11.08 13.00 20.61
C VAL A 390 10.37 11.71 20.25
N LEU A 391 9.39 11.34 21.07
CA LEU A 391 8.48 10.21 20.90
C LEU A 391 7.07 10.76 20.70
N PHE A 392 6.32 10.19 19.76
CA PHE A 392 4.95 10.61 19.48
C PHE A 392 4.19 9.47 18.81
N GLU A 393 2.88 9.61 18.69
CA GLU A 393 2.08 8.73 17.84
C GLU A 393 1.68 9.46 16.56
N THR A 394 1.66 8.74 15.44
CA THR A 394 1.21 9.21 14.14
C THR A 394 -0.03 8.45 13.69
N ALA A 395 -0.90 9.12 12.93
CA ALA A 395 -2.17 8.59 12.46
C ALA A 395 -2.22 8.40 10.93
N GLN A 396 -1.06 8.32 10.28
CA GLN A 396 -0.97 8.39 8.83
C GLN A 396 -0.89 7.00 8.19
N ALA A 397 -1.93 6.60 7.47
CA ALA A 397 -2.01 5.34 6.74
C ALA A 397 -2.29 5.55 5.23
N ASP A 398 -1.89 6.71 4.71
CA ASP A 398 -2.12 7.13 3.33
C ASP A 398 -1.50 6.17 2.30
N ARG A 399 -2.09 6.10 1.10
CA ARG A 399 -1.61 5.32 -0.06
C ARG A 399 -1.51 3.81 0.19
N ALA A 400 -2.18 3.31 1.22
CA ALA A 400 -2.21 1.88 1.50
C ALA A 400 -3.21 1.16 0.58
N TYR A 401 -2.82 0.02 0.00
CA TYR A 401 -3.68 -0.65 -0.97
C TYR A 401 -3.69 -2.18 -0.90
N ALA A 402 -4.78 -2.76 -1.38
CA ALA A 402 -4.94 -4.19 -1.58
C ALA A 402 -5.35 -4.49 -3.02
N MET A 403 -4.55 -5.26 -3.74
CA MET A 403 -4.80 -5.50 -5.15
C MET A 403 -4.76 -6.98 -5.51
N LEU A 404 -5.71 -7.39 -6.35
CA LEU A 404 -5.65 -8.62 -7.14
C LEU A 404 -5.59 -8.24 -8.62
N GLY A 405 -4.42 -8.39 -9.23
CA GLY A 405 -4.20 -8.05 -10.62
C GLY A 405 -2.82 -7.50 -10.92
N HIS A 406 -2.74 -6.60 -11.89
CA HIS A 406 -1.46 -6.09 -12.40
C HIS A 406 -1.36 -4.57 -12.22
N GLY A 407 -0.24 -4.07 -11.69
CA GLY A 407 -0.01 -2.64 -11.48
C GLY A 407 0.26 -2.30 -10.02
N GLY A 408 -0.44 -1.32 -9.46
CA GLY A 408 -0.25 -0.86 -8.08
C GLY A 408 -0.22 0.66 -7.97
N TYR A 409 0.73 1.21 -7.23
CA TYR A 409 0.88 2.66 -7.02
C TYR A 409 2.10 3.19 -7.78
N ASP A 410 1.91 4.15 -8.68
CA ASP A 410 2.97 4.65 -9.57
C ASP A 410 3.74 3.49 -10.24
N ALA A 411 3.04 2.38 -10.57
CA ALA A 411 3.67 1.19 -11.14
C ALA A 411 3.96 1.33 -12.65
N GLU A 412 3.93 2.56 -13.19
CA GLU A 412 4.00 2.80 -14.62
C GLU A 412 5.36 2.55 -15.27
N HIS A 413 5.33 2.36 -16.58
CA HIS A 413 6.50 2.48 -17.43
C HIS A 413 7.00 3.95 -17.44
N VAL A 414 8.27 4.15 -17.13
CA VAL A 414 8.89 5.48 -16.93
C VAL A 414 8.95 6.35 -18.21
N ASN A 415 8.65 5.77 -19.37
CA ASN A 415 8.41 6.48 -20.64
C ASN A 415 7.09 6.09 -21.32
N GLY A 416 6.19 5.41 -20.61
CA GLY A 416 4.91 4.94 -21.13
C GLY A 416 4.03 6.12 -21.54
N THR A 417 3.68 6.14 -22.81
CA THR A 417 2.53 6.92 -23.28
C THR A 417 1.26 6.17 -22.95
N ALA A 418 0.12 6.86 -22.92
CA ALA A 418 -1.20 6.24 -22.73
C ALA A 418 -1.53 5.13 -23.76
N ALA A 419 -0.75 5.02 -24.84
CA ALA A 419 -0.91 4.03 -25.90
C ALA A 419 -0.04 2.77 -25.72
N ASP A 420 0.93 2.77 -24.80
CA ASP A 420 1.82 1.61 -24.60
C ASP A 420 1.12 0.55 -23.75
N PRO A 421 1.13 -0.74 -24.12
CA PRO A 421 0.52 -1.78 -23.30
C PRO A 421 1.26 -1.90 -21.96
N PHE A 422 0.48 -1.99 -20.88
CA PHE A 422 0.96 -2.17 -19.51
C PHE A 422 0.57 -3.56 -18.98
N ALA A 423 -0.71 -3.89 -18.96
CA ALA A 423 -1.20 -5.21 -18.57
C ALA A 423 -2.09 -5.80 -19.67
N THR A 424 -1.97 -7.10 -19.95
CA THR A 424 -2.70 -7.74 -21.07
C THR A 424 -3.32 -9.10 -20.75
N ALA A 425 -3.28 -9.52 -19.48
CA ALA A 425 -3.63 -10.86 -19.06
C ALA A 425 -5.07 -10.95 -18.53
N ASN A 426 -5.64 -12.16 -18.51
CA ASN A 426 -6.97 -12.37 -17.94
C ASN A 426 -6.90 -12.57 -16.43
N ILE A 427 -7.98 -12.20 -15.74
CA ILE A 427 -8.18 -12.49 -14.31
C ILE A 427 -9.44 -13.33 -14.16
N SER A 428 -9.30 -14.51 -13.55
CA SER A 428 -10.43 -15.37 -13.19
C SER A 428 -10.47 -15.57 -11.68
N VAL A 429 -11.64 -15.35 -11.08
CA VAL A 429 -11.88 -15.54 -9.65
C VAL A 429 -13.13 -16.38 -9.42
N GLU A 430 -12.96 -17.54 -8.78
CA GLU A 430 -14.06 -18.43 -8.38
C GLU A 430 -14.11 -18.54 -6.85
N VAL A 431 -15.25 -18.22 -6.24
CA VAL A 431 -15.44 -18.33 -4.79
C VAL A 431 -16.73 -19.03 -4.41
N GLY A 432 -16.66 -19.87 -3.37
CA GLY A 432 -17.85 -20.59 -2.88
C GLY A 432 -18.90 -19.70 -2.21
N ARG A 433 -18.50 -18.53 -1.71
CA ARG A 433 -19.37 -17.55 -1.04
C ARG A 433 -19.04 -16.13 -1.51
N ASN A 434 -18.37 -15.31 -0.71
CA ASN A 434 -18.41 -13.86 -0.91
C ASN A 434 -17.10 -13.30 -1.44
N ILE A 435 -17.20 -12.17 -2.13
CA ILE A 435 -16.06 -11.32 -2.44
C ILE A 435 -16.27 -9.97 -1.77
N LEU A 436 -15.28 -9.54 -0.99
CA LEU A 436 -15.23 -8.21 -0.40
C LEU A 436 -14.00 -7.46 -0.93
N ILE A 437 -14.23 -6.29 -1.50
CA ILE A 437 -13.19 -5.35 -1.92
C ILE A 437 -13.44 -4.05 -1.17
N GLN A 438 -12.57 -3.73 -0.21
CA GLN A 438 -12.76 -2.61 0.69
C GLN A 438 -11.59 -1.63 0.62
N GLY A 439 -11.89 -0.40 0.18
CA GLY A 439 -10.97 0.73 0.24
C GLY A 439 -10.67 1.14 1.67
N GLY A 440 -9.57 1.87 1.87
CA GLY A 440 -9.07 2.13 3.20
C GLY A 440 -9.64 3.38 3.86
N THR A 441 -9.23 3.61 5.09
CA THR A 441 -9.75 4.66 5.95
C THR A 441 -8.97 5.97 5.89
N ASP A 442 -7.86 6.01 5.13
CA ASP A 442 -6.99 7.18 4.97
C ASP A 442 -6.77 7.54 3.49
N ASP A 443 -6.15 8.70 3.25
CA ASP A 443 -6.10 9.31 1.93
C ASP A 443 -5.41 8.41 0.90
N ASP A 444 -5.95 8.40 -0.32
CA ASP A 444 -5.41 7.62 -1.44
C ASP A 444 -5.38 6.09 -1.22
N ASN A 445 -6.08 5.58 -0.20
CA ASN A 445 -6.15 4.14 0.05
C ASN A 445 -7.12 3.45 -0.91
N PHE A 446 -6.73 2.33 -1.50
CA PHE A 446 -7.59 1.67 -2.48
C PHE A 446 -7.57 0.15 -2.43
N ALA A 447 -8.66 -0.46 -2.85
CA ALA A 447 -8.70 -1.89 -3.14
C ALA A 447 -9.19 -2.14 -4.57
N GLN A 448 -8.54 -3.04 -5.29
CA GLN A 448 -8.87 -3.26 -6.69
C GLN A 448 -8.71 -4.71 -7.12
N LEU A 449 -9.69 -5.20 -7.89
CA LEU A 449 -9.58 -6.42 -8.68
C LEU A 449 -9.55 -6.03 -10.16
N GLY A 450 -8.40 -6.15 -10.80
CA GLY A 450 -8.20 -5.69 -12.17
C GLY A 450 -6.78 -5.18 -12.41
N HIS A 451 -6.56 -4.48 -13.52
CA HIS A 451 -5.24 -3.93 -13.85
C HIS A 451 -5.17 -2.41 -13.69
N GLY A 452 -3.98 -1.86 -13.48
CA GLY A 452 -3.76 -0.45 -13.22
C GLY A 452 -3.53 -0.20 -11.73
N GLY A 453 -4.38 0.61 -11.12
CA GLY A 453 -4.20 1.13 -9.77
C GLY A 453 -4.03 2.64 -9.80
N ARG A 454 -3.32 3.19 -8.83
CA ARG A 454 -3.18 4.63 -8.68
C ARG A 454 -2.01 5.17 -9.48
N SER A 455 -2.25 6.20 -10.28
CA SER A 455 -1.24 6.94 -11.06
C SER A 455 -0.45 6.06 -12.05
N THR A 456 -0.96 4.88 -12.39
CA THR A 456 -0.36 3.99 -13.39
C THR A 456 -0.62 4.50 -14.80
N ARG A 457 0.34 4.32 -15.71
CA ARG A 457 0.21 4.72 -17.12
C ARG A 457 0.40 3.54 -18.04
N GLY A 458 -0.32 3.58 -19.16
CA GLY A 458 -0.29 2.57 -20.19
C GLY A 458 -1.61 1.83 -20.31
N GLY A 459 -1.82 1.21 -21.47
CA GLY A 459 -3.05 0.53 -21.81
C GLY A 459 -3.19 -0.81 -21.09
N ASN A 460 -4.38 -1.05 -20.56
CA ASN A 460 -4.70 -2.29 -19.84
C ASN A 460 -5.71 -3.09 -20.65
N THR A 461 -5.45 -4.37 -20.84
CA THR A 461 -6.32 -5.31 -21.56
C THR A 461 -6.39 -6.64 -20.82
N GLY A 462 -7.37 -7.47 -21.18
CA GLY A 462 -7.62 -8.76 -20.56
C GLY A 462 -9.04 -8.84 -20.03
N ASP A 463 -9.65 -10.03 -20.06
CA ASP A 463 -11.00 -10.21 -19.53
C ASP A 463 -10.94 -10.49 -18.02
N ILE A 464 -11.92 -9.96 -17.29
CA ILE A 464 -12.13 -10.21 -15.86
C ILE A 464 -13.39 -11.04 -15.69
N GLU A 465 -13.24 -12.25 -15.17
CA GLU A 465 -14.32 -13.17 -14.86
C GLU A 465 -14.40 -13.43 -13.36
N ILE A 466 -15.58 -13.19 -12.78
CA ILE A 466 -15.85 -13.39 -11.36
C ILE A 466 -17.09 -14.27 -11.21
N ASP A 467 -16.93 -15.40 -10.55
CA ASP A 467 -18.02 -16.28 -10.12
C ASP A 467 -18.02 -16.40 -8.60
N ALA A 468 -19.04 -15.86 -7.94
CA ALA A 468 -19.20 -15.92 -6.49
C ALA A 468 -20.50 -16.63 -6.09
N GLY A 469 -20.41 -17.66 -5.25
CA GLY A 469 -21.60 -18.39 -4.76
C GLY A 469 -22.50 -17.56 -3.83
N GLY A 470 -21.99 -16.48 -3.26
CA GLY A 470 -22.65 -15.53 -2.36
C GLY A 470 -22.74 -14.13 -2.97
N LYS A 471 -22.34 -13.10 -2.21
CA LYS A 471 -22.41 -11.68 -2.65
C LYS A 471 -21.06 -11.14 -3.12
N LEU A 472 -21.12 -10.07 -3.93
CA LEU A 472 -19.97 -9.20 -4.25
C LEU A 472 -20.21 -7.82 -3.61
N GLU A 473 -19.28 -7.37 -2.79
CA GLU A 473 -19.32 -6.07 -2.14
C GLU A 473 -18.06 -5.27 -2.48
N LEU A 474 -18.27 -4.10 -3.08
CA LEU A 474 -17.27 -3.05 -3.22
C LEU A 474 -17.63 -1.96 -2.22
N ILE A 475 -16.73 -1.70 -1.29
CA ILE A 475 -16.89 -0.70 -0.25
C ILE A 475 -15.79 0.34 -0.43
N GLY A 476 -16.17 1.58 -0.76
CA GLY A 476 -15.24 2.69 -0.90
C GLY A 476 -14.61 3.06 0.44
N GLY A 477 -13.53 3.84 0.40
CA GLY A 477 -12.87 4.30 1.62
C GLY A 477 -13.56 5.49 2.29
N THR A 478 -12.98 5.98 3.40
CA THR A 478 -13.62 7.02 4.22
C THR A 478 -13.10 8.44 3.97
N THR A 479 -11.87 8.59 3.48
CA THR A 479 -11.20 9.89 3.25
C THR A 479 -10.85 10.09 1.77
N ALA A 480 -10.06 11.12 1.45
CA ALA A 480 -9.99 11.62 0.09
C ALA A 480 -9.35 10.60 -0.87
N ARG A 481 -9.95 10.43 -2.06
CA ARG A 481 -9.47 9.52 -3.13
C ARG A 481 -9.39 8.05 -2.70
N ALA A 482 -10.09 7.66 -1.64
CA ALA A 482 -10.11 6.27 -1.19
C ALA A 482 -11.24 5.46 -1.88
N TYR A 483 -10.90 4.38 -2.57
CA TYR A 483 -11.83 3.71 -3.50
C TYR A 483 -11.77 2.18 -3.50
N ALA A 484 -12.81 1.55 -4.05
CA ALA A 484 -12.83 0.12 -4.37
C ALA A 484 -13.32 -0.11 -5.81
N SER A 485 -12.63 -0.94 -6.60
CA SER A 485 -13.05 -1.18 -7.99
C SER A 485 -12.84 -2.61 -8.48
N VAL A 486 -13.66 -2.97 -9.47
CA VAL A 486 -13.48 -4.14 -10.35
C VAL A 486 -13.38 -3.61 -11.78
N GLY A 487 -12.26 -3.88 -12.44
CA GLY A 487 -11.98 -3.35 -13.77
C GLY A 487 -10.56 -2.82 -13.91
N HIS A 488 -10.22 -2.41 -15.12
CA HIS A 488 -8.94 -1.77 -15.38
C HIS A 488 -8.99 -0.27 -15.03
N GLY A 489 -7.84 0.33 -14.73
CA GLY A 489 -7.74 1.75 -14.37
C GLY A 489 -7.56 1.96 -12.87
N GLY A 490 -8.15 3.03 -12.35
CA GLY A 490 -7.95 3.55 -10.99
C GLY A 490 -7.89 5.08 -10.97
N TYR A 491 -7.49 5.66 -9.84
CA TYR A 491 -7.27 7.11 -9.75
C TYR A 491 -6.05 7.52 -10.56
N ASP A 492 -6.21 8.45 -11.51
CA ASP A 492 -5.13 8.99 -12.36
C ASP A 492 -4.44 7.89 -13.22
N ALA A 493 -5.19 6.83 -13.54
CA ALA A 493 -4.71 5.71 -14.33
C ALA A 493 -4.87 5.96 -15.84
N ASP A 494 -3.92 6.67 -16.44
CA ASP A 494 -3.98 7.10 -17.85
C ASP A 494 -3.61 5.96 -18.82
N GLY A 495 -4.48 5.67 -19.78
CA GLY A 495 -4.23 4.67 -20.83
C GLY A 495 -5.51 4.14 -21.45
N ASP A 496 -5.41 3.54 -22.64
CA ASP A 496 -6.56 2.83 -23.23
C ASP A 496 -6.88 1.56 -22.43
N GLN A 497 -8.12 1.37 -21.99
CA GLN A 497 -8.51 0.25 -21.13
C GLN A 497 -9.56 -0.63 -21.80
N ALA A 498 -9.17 -1.81 -22.23
CA ALA A 498 -10.04 -2.78 -22.89
C ALA A 498 -10.25 -4.02 -22.02
N GLY A 499 -11.33 -4.77 -22.23
CA GLY A 499 -11.54 -6.05 -21.55
C GLY A 499 -12.99 -6.21 -21.11
N ASN A 500 -13.53 -7.41 -21.30
CA ASN A 500 -14.86 -7.74 -20.82
C ASN A 500 -14.82 -7.97 -19.32
N ILE A 501 -15.85 -7.50 -18.63
CA ILE A 501 -16.05 -7.74 -17.21
C ILE A 501 -17.33 -8.58 -17.08
N CYS A 502 -17.16 -9.82 -16.65
CA CYS A 502 -18.24 -10.78 -16.46
C CYS A 502 -18.33 -11.15 -14.98
N ILE A 503 -19.46 -10.83 -14.35
CA ILE A 503 -19.68 -11.06 -12.93
C ILE A 503 -20.97 -11.85 -12.75
N HIS A 504 -20.84 -13.01 -12.11
CA HIS A 504 -21.94 -13.87 -11.71
C HIS A 504 -21.92 -14.03 -10.18
N VAL A 505 -23.00 -13.65 -9.52
CA VAL A 505 -23.12 -13.80 -8.07
C VAL A 505 -24.39 -14.56 -7.68
N GLY A 506 -24.27 -15.39 -6.64
CA GLY A 506 -25.38 -16.15 -6.08
C GLY A 506 -26.43 -15.29 -5.39
N GLU A 507 -26.00 -14.26 -4.65
CA GLU A 507 -26.83 -13.33 -3.89
C GLU A 507 -26.84 -11.95 -4.56
N ASN A 508 -26.43 -10.89 -3.88
CA ASN A 508 -26.50 -9.51 -4.38
C ASN A 508 -25.13 -8.93 -4.77
N VAL A 509 -25.17 -7.86 -5.56
CA VAL A 509 -24.02 -6.98 -5.82
C VAL A 509 -24.27 -5.64 -5.12
N LEU A 510 -23.29 -5.16 -4.35
CA LEU A 510 -23.32 -3.87 -3.67
C LEU A 510 -22.07 -3.05 -4.05
N LEU A 511 -22.29 -1.83 -4.50
CA LEU A 511 -21.30 -0.78 -4.66
C LEU A 511 -21.63 0.33 -3.66
N ASP A 512 -20.81 0.50 -2.64
CA ASP A 512 -21.08 1.41 -1.52
C ASP A 512 -19.97 2.44 -1.32
N ALA A 513 -20.20 3.67 -1.78
CA ALA A 513 -19.33 4.83 -1.53
C ALA A 513 -19.79 5.69 -0.33
N THR A 514 -20.65 5.17 0.55
CA THR A 514 -21.27 5.92 1.67
C THR A 514 -20.47 5.90 2.97
N GLN A 515 -19.36 5.16 3.03
CA GLN A 515 -18.63 4.88 4.26
C GLN A 515 -17.99 6.13 4.90
N GLY A 516 -17.69 7.16 4.12
CA GLY A 516 -17.15 8.40 4.66
C GLY A 516 -17.40 9.62 3.80
N ASN A 517 -16.91 10.76 4.31
CA ASN A 517 -17.13 12.08 3.73
C ASN A 517 -15.92 12.56 2.90
N GLY A 518 -14.95 11.68 2.62
CA GLY A 518 -13.81 11.99 1.76
C GLY A 518 -14.24 12.47 0.37
N GLN A 519 -13.56 13.47 -0.16
CA GLN A 519 -13.75 13.88 -1.55
C GLN A 519 -13.24 12.75 -2.47
N LEU A 520 -13.89 12.51 -3.62
CA LEU A 520 -13.41 11.51 -4.58
C LEU A 520 -13.39 10.06 -4.05
N THR A 521 -14.20 9.72 -3.04
CA THR A 521 -14.43 8.32 -2.68
C THR A 521 -15.37 7.67 -3.68
N TYR A 522 -15.05 6.47 -4.15
CA TYR A 522 -15.91 5.81 -5.13
C TYR A 522 -15.86 4.31 -5.10
N THR A 523 -16.88 3.72 -5.72
CA THR A 523 -16.96 2.29 -6.04
C THR A 523 -17.32 2.10 -7.51
N MET A 524 -16.69 1.14 -8.18
CA MET A 524 -16.87 0.99 -9.62
C MET A 524 -16.75 -0.45 -10.10
N ILE A 525 -17.66 -0.86 -10.99
CA ILE A 525 -17.48 -2.01 -11.88
C ILE A 525 -17.39 -1.45 -13.30
N GLY A 526 -16.21 -1.53 -13.89
CA GLY A 526 -15.93 -0.95 -15.19
C GLY A 526 -14.51 -0.44 -15.30
N ASN A 527 -14.07 -0.28 -16.54
CA ASN A 527 -12.78 0.35 -16.84
C ASN A 527 -12.82 1.87 -16.61
N GLY A 528 -11.88 2.38 -15.82
CA GLY A 528 -11.60 3.80 -15.64
C GLY A 528 -11.38 4.17 -14.18
N GLY A 529 -11.92 5.31 -13.77
CA GLY A 529 -11.73 5.89 -12.44
C GLY A 529 -11.71 7.41 -12.49
N TYR A 530 -11.38 8.04 -11.38
CA TYR A 530 -11.21 9.50 -11.36
C TYR A 530 -9.93 9.89 -12.10
N SER A 531 -10.02 10.84 -13.03
CA SER A 531 -8.92 11.30 -13.88
C SER A 531 -8.22 10.22 -14.71
N ALA A 532 -8.82 9.05 -14.90
CA ALA A 532 -8.28 8.01 -15.77
C ALA A 532 -8.54 8.37 -17.24
N GLN A 533 -7.57 8.94 -17.95
CA GLN A 533 -7.70 9.30 -19.36
C GLN A 533 -7.51 8.08 -20.28
N GLY A 534 -7.91 8.20 -21.55
CA GLY A 534 -7.81 7.14 -22.55
C GLY A 534 -9.17 6.66 -23.05
N ASN A 535 -9.20 5.80 -24.06
CA ASN A 535 -10.42 5.16 -24.54
C ASN A 535 -10.67 3.86 -23.77
N HIS A 536 -11.92 3.62 -23.39
CA HIS A 536 -12.27 2.44 -22.60
C HIS A 536 -13.32 1.61 -23.29
N ASN A 537 -13.09 0.31 -23.40
CA ASN A 537 -14.02 -0.58 -24.08
C ASN A 537 -14.14 -1.98 -23.46
N GLY A 538 -15.26 -2.64 -23.73
CA GLY A 538 -15.52 -4.00 -23.25
C GLY A 538 -16.98 -4.17 -22.86
N TYR A 539 -17.48 -5.41 -22.91
CA TYR A 539 -18.81 -5.70 -22.39
C TYR A 539 -18.77 -5.78 -20.88
N ILE A 540 -19.79 -5.21 -20.21
CA ILE A 540 -19.96 -5.38 -18.77
C ILE A 540 -21.23 -6.18 -18.56
N THR A 541 -21.08 -7.38 -18.01
CA THR A 541 -22.20 -8.26 -17.65
C THR A 541 -22.19 -8.50 -16.16
N VAL A 542 -23.28 -8.14 -15.48
CA VAL A 542 -23.46 -8.41 -14.06
C VAL A 542 -24.75 -9.18 -13.87
N VAL A 543 -24.66 -10.41 -13.37
CA VAL A 543 -25.79 -11.25 -13.03
C VAL A 543 -25.80 -11.50 -11.53
N SER A 544 -26.91 -11.17 -10.87
CA SER A 544 -27.12 -11.46 -9.45
C SER A 544 -28.31 -12.39 -9.21
N GLY A 545 -28.39 -12.95 -8.00
CA GLY A 545 -29.48 -13.80 -7.58
C GLY A 545 -29.48 -15.19 -8.21
N LEU A 546 -28.32 -15.72 -8.61
CA LEU A 546 -28.22 -17.06 -9.19
C LEU A 546 -28.63 -18.19 -8.22
N SER A 547 -28.58 -17.93 -6.91
CA SER A 547 -29.07 -18.84 -5.86
C SER A 547 -30.62 -18.89 -5.77
N GLY A 548 -31.32 -17.97 -6.44
CA GLY A 548 -32.78 -17.90 -6.49
C GLY A 548 -33.46 -17.10 -5.37
N ALA A 549 -32.69 -16.53 -4.43
CA ALA A 549 -33.18 -15.60 -3.40
C ALA A 549 -32.11 -14.54 -3.09
N ASN A 550 -32.50 -13.44 -2.44
CA ASN A 550 -31.59 -12.35 -2.04
C ASN A 550 -30.74 -11.77 -3.19
N GLY A 551 -31.30 -11.76 -4.40
CA GLY A 551 -30.67 -11.10 -5.54
C GLY A 551 -30.67 -9.58 -5.39
N GLY A 552 -30.23 -8.91 -6.45
CA GLY A 552 -30.28 -7.45 -6.56
C GLY A 552 -28.92 -6.82 -6.84
N ILE A 553 -28.97 -5.59 -7.35
CA ILE A 553 -27.80 -4.77 -7.67
C ILE A 553 -28.06 -3.39 -7.07
N SER A 554 -27.19 -2.95 -6.15
CA SER A 554 -27.35 -1.68 -5.42
C SER A 554 -26.11 -0.80 -5.56
N LEU A 555 -26.31 0.44 -5.97
CA LEU A 555 -25.26 1.46 -6.08
C LEU A 555 -25.60 2.62 -5.12
N LEU A 556 -24.69 2.90 -4.19
CA LEU A 556 -24.79 3.99 -3.22
C LEU A 556 -23.64 4.98 -3.44
N GLY A 557 -23.94 6.09 -4.11
CA GLY A 557 -22.96 7.05 -4.63
C GLY A 557 -22.50 8.14 -3.65
N GLY A 558 -22.54 7.89 -2.33
CA GLY A 558 -22.08 8.83 -1.31
C GLY A 558 -23.10 9.09 -0.19
N PRO A 559 -22.67 9.46 1.02
CA PRO A 559 -23.55 9.66 2.16
C PRO A 559 -24.33 10.97 2.10
N SER A 560 -25.27 11.12 3.02
CA SER A 560 -25.86 12.42 3.33
C SER A 560 -24.82 13.31 4.04
N GLY A 561 -24.50 14.46 3.47
CA GLY A 561 -23.49 15.39 3.98
C GLY A 561 -22.06 15.09 3.53
N GLY A 562 -21.88 14.25 2.50
CA GLY A 562 -20.57 13.93 1.94
C GLY A 562 -19.88 15.10 1.23
N SER A 563 -18.65 14.85 0.76
CA SER A 563 -17.88 15.80 -0.05
C SER A 563 -18.17 15.66 -1.54
N ASP A 564 -17.65 16.60 -2.33
CA ASP A 564 -17.81 16.62 -3.80
C ASP A 564 -17.29 15.33 -4.45
N LEU A 565 -17.92 14.93 -5.56
CA LEU A 565 -17.43 13.90 -6.49
C LEU A 565 -17.34 12.47 -5.92
N GLN A 566 -18.25 12.10 -5.04
CA GLN A 566 -18.38 10.71 -4.57
C GLN A 566 -19.28 9.91 -5.51
N PHE A 567 -18.94 8.67 -5.87
CA PHE A 567 -19.80 7.94 -6.80
C PHE A 567 -19.79 6.42 -6.68
N ALA A 568 -20.87 5.82 -7.18
CA ALA A 568 -20.98 4.39 -7.42
C ALA A 568 -21.35 4.18 -8.89
N GLN A 569 -20.59 3.38 -9.64
CA GLN A 569 -20.81 3.24 -11.08
C GLN A 569 -20.68 1.81 -11.58
N ILE A 570 -21.61 1.39 -12.45
CA ILE A 570 -21.40 0.24 -13.34
C ILE A 570 -21.36 0.76 -14.77
N GLY A 571 -20.20 0.65 -15.40
CA GLY A 571 -19.93 1.22 -16.71
C GLY A 571 -18.52 1.80 -16.81
N HIS A 572 -17.99 1.91 -18.03
CA HIS A 572 -16.71 2.59 -18.25
C HIS A 572 -16.75 4.09 -17.95
N GLY A 573 -15.61 4.67 -17.58
CA GLY A 573 -15.42 6.12 -17.44
C GLY A 573 -14.98 6.51 -16.04
N GLY A 574 -15.77 7.34 -15.37
CA GLY A 574 -15.40 7.97 -14.11
C GLY A 574 -15.13 9.46 -14.27
N ALA A 575 -15.03 10.14 -13.12
CA ALA A 575 -15.06 11.59 -13.03
C ALA A 575 -13.77 12.27 -13.54
N SER A 576 -13.93 13.47 -14.12
CA SER A 576 -12.83 14.40 -14.46
C SER A 576 -11.86 13.92 -15.55
N SER A 577 -12.37 13.11 -16.47
CA SER A 577 -11.61 12.60 -17.61
C SER A 577 -12.04 13.31 -18.91
N SER A 578 -11.09 13.77 -19.73
CA SER A 578 -11.40 14.63 -20.90
C SER A 578 -11.10 13.90 -22.23
N SER A 579 -12.02 14.02 -23.20
CA SER A 579 -11.88 13.47 -24.58
C SER A 579 -11.67 11.96 -24.68
N MET A 580 -12.65 11.15 -24.26
CA MET A 580 -12.57 9.69 -24.24
C MET A 580 -13.70 9.04 -25.06
N SER A 581 -13.37 8.00 -25.83
CA SER A 581 -14.38 7.11 -26.39
C SER A 581 -14.64 5.97 -25.40
N LEU A 582 -15.89 5.81 -24.97
CA LEU A 582 -16.31 4.72 -24.10
C LEU A 582 -17.29 3.84 -24.87
N SER A 583 -17.02 2.54 -24.92
CA SER A 583 -17.85 1.63 -25.70
C SER A 583 -18.00 0.22 -25.16
N GLY A 584 -19.21 -0.32 -25.19
CA GLY A 584 -19.52 -1.72 -24.95
C GLY A 584 -20.82 -1.90 -24.18
N ASP A 585 -21.59 -2.94 -24.52
CA ASP A 585 -22.90 -3.12 -23.92
C ASP A 585 -22.80 -3.38 -22.42
N ILE A 586 -23.70 -2.76 -21.66
CA ILE A 586 -23.86 -2.99 -20.22
C ILE A 586 -25.13 -3.80 -19.99
N THR A 587 -24.96 -5.04 -19.53
CA THR A 587 -26.06 -5.98 -19.25
C THR A 587 -26.14 -6.27 -17.76
N LEU A 588 -27.24 -5.87 -17.13
CA LEU A 588 -27.53 -6.15 -15.72
C LEU A 588 -28.73 -7.09 -15.61
N ILE A 589 -28.58 -8.20 -14.90
CA ILE A 589 -29.63 -9.21 -14.73
C ILE A 589 -29.74 -9.56 -13.25
N ASP A 590 -30.89 -9.28 -12.64
CA ASP A 590 -31.23 -9.86 -11.33
C ASP A 590 -32.18 -11.04 -11.53
N ARG A 591 -31.78 -12.22 -11.04
CA ARG A 591 -32.58 -13.46 -11.08
C ARG A 591 -33.22 -13.81 -9.74
N GLY A 592 -32.88 -13.07 -8.67
CA GLY A 592 -33.32 -13.33 -7.30
C GLY A 592 -34.44 -12.43 -6.80
N GLY A 593 -34.89 -11.46 -7.60
CA GLY A 593 -36.06 -10.62 -7.31
C GLY A 593 -35.78 -9.41 -6.40
N GLY A 594 -34.51 -9.05 -6.17
CA GLY A 594 -34.12 -7.87 -5.40
C GLY A 594 -34.11 -6.56 -6.20
N GLY A 595 -34.05 -6.63 -7.53
CA GLY A 595 -34.11 -5.49 -8.44
C GLY A 595 -32.80 -4.69 -8.57
N LEU A 596 -32.91 -3.53 -9.19
CA LEU A 596 -31.81 -2.57 -9.38
C LEU A 596 -32.12 -1.27 -8.62
N SER A 597 -31.22 -0.86 -7.73
CA SER A 597 -31.33 0.37 -6.94
C SER A 597 -30.13 1.28 -7.16
N LEU A 598 -30.39 2.56 -7.44
CA LEU A 598 -29.37 3.60 -7.60
C LEU A 598 -29.72 4.76 -6.66
N THR A 599 -28.83 5.03 -5.70
CA THR A 599 -28.96 6.14 -4.76
C THR A 599 -27.72 7.01 -4.86
N GLY A 600 -27.84 8.21 -5.43
CA GLY A 600 -26.73 9.17 -5.46
C GLY A 600 -26.48 9.82 -4.09
N GLY A 601 -25.31 10.43 -3.92
CA GLY A 601 -24.97 11.22 -2.73
C GLY A 601 -25.67 12.59 -2.71
N SER A 602 -25.64 13.26 -1.55
CA SER A 602 -26.25 14.60 -1.41
C SER A 602 -25.34 15.76 -1.80
N ALA A 603 -24.06 15.50 -2.04
CA ALA A 603 -23.06 16.51 -2.36
C ALA A 603 -23.05 16.86 -3.85
N ALA A 604 -22.33 17.92 -4.22
CA ALA A 604 -22.13 18.27 -5.62
C ALA A 604 -21.47 17.12 -6.38
N ASN A 605 -21.89 16.91 -7.62
CA ASN A 605 -21.35 15.89 -8.52
C ASN A 605 -21.27 14.47 -7.94
N SER A 606 -22.02 14.17 -6.87
CA SER A 606 -22.08 12.83 -6.30
C SER A 606 -23.23 12.04 -6.91
N TYR A 607 -22.97 10.83 -7.39
CA TYR A 607 -23.93 10.10 -8.23
C TYR A 607 -23.85 8.58 -8.10
N ALA A 608 -24.97 7.94 -8.42
CA ALA A 608 -25.01 6.52 -8.75
C ALA A 608 -25.37 6.38 -10.24
N LEU A 609 -24.56 5.66 -11.02
CA LEU A 609 -24.70 5.56 -12.47
C LEU A 609 -24.61 4.11 -12.96
N VAL A 610 -25.54 3.72 -13.83
CA VAL A 610 -25.36 2.59 -14.75
C VAL A 610 -25.24 3.18 -16.14
N GLY A 611 -24.07 3.08 -16.75
CA GLY A 611 -23.78 3.73 -18.02
C GLY A 611 -22.33 4.18 -18.17
N HIS A 612 -21.94 4.48 -19.39
CA HIS A 612 -20.64 5.06 -19.68
C HIS A 612 -20.58 6.56 -19.37
N GLY A 613 -19.47 7.01 -18.79
CA GLY A 613 -19.17 8.42 -18.57
C GLY A 613 -19.09 8.77 -17.09
N ASP A 614 -19.60 9.94 -16.73
CA ASP A 614 -19.57 10.48 -15.38
C ASP A 614 -20.78 11.41 -15.12
N GLY A 615 -20.87 11.90 -13.88
CA GLY A 615 -21.86 12.89 -13.46
C GLY A 615 -21.43 14.36 -13.68
N ILE A 616 -20.32 14.64 -14.40
CA ILE A 616 -19.73 15.98 -14.53
C ILE A 616 -19.90 16.53 -15.96
N VAL A 617 -20.05 17.85 -16.08
CA VAL A 617 -20.35 18.55 -17.34
C VAL A 617 -19.19 18.64 -18.34
N ASN A 618 -18.04 18.00 -18.08
CA ASN A 618 -16.80 18.19 -18.85
C ASN A 618 -16.33 16.96 -19.64
N THR A 619 -17.13 15.89 -19.69
CA THR A 619 -16.79 14.72 -20.52
C THR A 619 -17.15 14.94 -22.00
N SER A 620 -16.19 14.66 -22.88
CA SER A 620 -16.35 14.70 -24.34
C SER A 620 -15.89 13.38 -24.95
N GLY A 621 -16.34 13.08 -26.18
CA GLY A 621 -16.03 11.84 -26.90
C GLY A 621 -17.26 10.95 -27.10
N SER A 622 -17.05 9.77 -27.71
CA SER A 622 -18.15 8.86 -28.05
C SER A 622 -18.59 8.05 -26.82
N ARG A 623 -19.89 7.80 -26.68
CA ARG A 623 -20.49 6.91 -25.66
C ARG A 623 -21.40 5.94 -26.39
N VAL A 624 -21.02 4.66 -26.50
CA VAL A 624 -21.74 3.66 -27.30
C VAL A 624 -21.94 2.39 -26.47
N GLY A 625 -23.18 1.96 -26.26
CA GLY A 625 -23.47 0.72 -25.54
C GLY A 625 -24.95 0.42 -25.47
#